data_AF-A0A841SS92-F1
#
_entry.id   AF-A0A841SS92-F1
#
_cell.length_a   1.000
_cell.length_b   1.000
_cell.length_c   1.000
_cell.angle_alpha   90.00
_cell.angle_beta   90.00
_cell.angle_gamma   90.00
#
_symmetry.space_group_name_H-M   'P 1'
#
loop_
_entity.id
_entity.type
_entity.pdbx_description
1 polymer ?
#
loop_
_entity_poly.entity_id
_entity_poly.type
_entity_poly.pdbx_seq_one_letter_code
_entity_poly.pdbx_strand_id
1 'polypeptide(L)'
;MKLSIEIKHSDGKDKLHLIDPTEAVQEFAVSAFFGYCREMNGEGTLVIQRERPKPDEKNTPRPEWYETGIKFKNGIPHYRTRYWCPNPNCNHSGNQYIGLHDKTTECHECYTVMEVNPATREVDENGIPKRDRFGNFFRAEKLAGVTVS
;
A
#
# COMPACT_ATOMS: atom_id res chain seq x y z
N MET A 1 -20.61 -17.47 -1.67
CA MET A 1 -20.29 -16.09 -1.26
C MET A 1 -19.05 -16.16 -0.37
N LYS A 2 -17.95 -15.49 -0.72
CA LYS A 2 -16.68 -15.55 0.03
C LYS A 2 -16.44 -14.20 0.69
N LEU A 3 -16.78 -14.09 1.97
CA LEU A 3 -16.45 -12.93 2.79
C LEU A 3 -15.00 -13.09 3.28
N SER A 4 -14.14 -12.11 2.99
CA SER A 4 -12.79 -12.04 3.56
C SER A 4 -12.72 -10.79 4.41
N ILE A 5 -12.43 -10.95 5.70
CA ILE A 5 -12.26 -9.87 6.67
C ILE A 5 -10.76 -9.82 6.97
N GLU A 6 -10.10 -8.73 6.60
CA GLU A 6 -8.68 -8.53 6.89
C GLU A 6 -8.53 -7.28 7.77
N ILE A 7 -8.01 -7.48 8.99
CA ILE A 7 -7.72 -6.42 9.94
C ILE A 7 -6.21 -6.17 9.91
N LYS A 8 -5.77 -5.07 9.29
CA LYS A 8 -4.36 -4.67 9.28
C LYS A 8 -4.12 -3.59 10.32
N HIS A 9 -3.20 -3.87 11.25
CA HIS A 9 -2.64 -2.88 12.16
C HIS A 9 -1.46 -2.22 11.44
N SER A 10 -1.72 -1.26 10.55
CA SER A 10 -0.67 -0.44 9.96
C SER A 10 -0.91 1.02 10.31
N ASP A 11 0.10 1.62 10.94
CA ASP A 11 0.18 3.07 11.18
C ASP A 11 -0.74 3.58 12.32
N GLY A 12 -1.18 2.70 13.24
CA GLY A 12 -2.09 3.06 14.34
C GLY A 12 -3.55 3.23 13.91
N LYS A 13 -3.93 2.67 12.76
CA LYS A 13 -5.31 2.67 12.24
C LYS A 13 -5.71 1.27 11.81
N ASP A 14 -6.70 0.71 12.50
CA ASP A 14 -7.31 -0.56 12.09
C ASP A 14 -8.21 -0.32 10.87
N LYS A 15 -8.12 -1.20 9.87
CA LYS A 15 -8.91 -1.12 8.64
C LYS A 15 -9.71 -2.39 8.44
N LEU A 16 -10.97 -2.24 8.05
CA LEU A 16 -11.87 -3.31 7.64
C LEU A 16 -12.08 -3.24 6.13
N HIS A 17 -11.69 -4.31 5.42
CA HIS A 17 -11.96 -4.46 3.99
C HIS A 17 -13.06 -5.50 3.78
N LEU A 18 -14.14 -5.13 3.08
CA LEU A 18 -15.24 -6.02 2.72
C LEU A 18 -15.33 -6.08 1.18
N ILE A 19 -15.42 -7.29 0.62
CA ILE A 19 -15.54 -7.53 -0.84
C ILE A 19 -16.93 -8.09 -1.12
N ASP A 20 -17.68 -7.42 -2.00
CA ASP A 20 -19.07 -7.70 -2.38
C ASP A 20 -20.02 -8.05 -1.20
N PRO A 21 -20.00 -7.32 -0.08
CA PRO A 21 -20.91 -7.62 1.03
C PRO A 21 -22.33 -7.16 0.70
N THR A 22 -23.31 -7.98 1.09
CA THR A 22 -24.71 -7.50 1.18
C THR A 22 -24.79 -6.41 2.27
N GLU A 23 -25.81 -5.55 2.20
CA GLU A 23 -26.02 -4.47 3.17
C GLU A 23 -26.07 -4.99 4.63
N ALA A 24 -26.77 -6.10 4.86
CA ALA A 24 -26.81 -6.78 6.16
C ALA A 24 -25.42 -7.26 6.64
N VAL A 25 -24.56 -7.73 5.72
CA VAL A 25 -23.20 -8.14 6.04
C VAL A 25 -22.31 -6.93 6.32
N GLN A 26 -22.51 -5.80 5.63
CA GLN A 26 -21.82 -4.55 5.93
C GLN A 26 -22.12 -4.08 7.35
N GLU A 27 -23.41 -3.98 7.71
CA GLU A 27 -23.83 -3.52 9.03
C GLU A 27 -23.29 -4.41 10.15
N PHE A 28 -23.41 -5.74 9.99
CA PHE A 28 -22.90 -6.69 10.97
C PHE A 28 -21.38 -6.63 11.12
N ALA A 29 -20.63 -6.64 10.01
CA ALA A 29 -19.17 -6.65 10.04
C ALA A 29 -18.60 -5.34 10.57
N VAL A 30 -19.21 -4.21 10.22
CA VAL A 30 -18.88 -2.89 10.79
C VAL A 30 -19.13 -2.92 12.29
N SER A 31 -20.32 -3.30 12.75
CA SER A 31 -20.65 -3.35 14.18
C SER A 31 -19.68 -4.22 14.99
N ALA A 32 -19.38 -5.43 14.51
CA ALA A 32 -18.45 -6.35 15.16
C ALA A 32 -17.02 -5.79 15.22
N PHE A 33 -16.54 -5.18 14.13
CA PHE A 33 -15.23 -4.54 14.07
C PHE A 33 -15.12 -3.37 15.05
N PHE A 34 -16.17 -2.55 15.20
CA PHE A 34 -16.19 -1.44 16.16
C PHE A 34 -16.27 -1.90 17.61
N GLY A 35 -17.00 -2.99 17.90
CA GLY A 35 -16.96 -3.63 19.21
C GLY A 35 -15.55 -4.04 19.59
N TYR A 36 -14.87 -4.78 18.70
CA TYR A 36 -13.48 -5.20 18.87
C TYR A 36 -12.52 -4.02 19.06
N CYS A 37 -12.58 -3.01 18.20
CA CYS A 37 -11.70 -1.84 18.31
C CYS A 37 -11.93 -1.06 19.62
N ARG A 38 -13.19 -0.94 20.08
CA ARG A 38 -13.54 -0.25 21.33
C ARG A 38 -12.97 -0.98 22.54
N GLU A 39 -13.10 -2.30 22.58
CA GLU A 39 -12.55 -3.13 23.66
C GLU A 39 -11.02 -3.01 23.74
N MET A 40 -10.34 -2.96 22.59
CA MET A 40 -8.87 -2.94 22.53
C MET A 40 -8.26 -1.55 22.72
N ASN A 41 -8.91 -0.49 22.21
CA ASN A 41 -8.30 0.84 22.06
C ASN A 41 -9.07 1.99 22.74
N GLY A 42 -10.19 1.71 23.43
CA GLY A 42 -11.04 2.72 24.05
C GLY A 42 -12.01 3.40 23.08
N GLU A 43 -12.74 4.42 23.54
CA GLU A 43 -13.71 5.13 22.70
C GLU A 43 -13.03 5.94 21.58
N GLY A 44 -13.46 5.72 20.34
CA GLY A 44 -12.97 6.43 19.16
C GLY A 44 -14.11 6.78 18.20
N THR A 45 -13.93 7.85 17.43
CA THR A 45 -14.92 8.28 16.44
C THR A 45 -14.77 7.51 15.13
N LEU A 46 -15.85 6.90 14.69
CA LEU A 46 -15.96 6.19 13.43
C LEU A 46 -16.02 7.19 12.27
N VAL A 47 -15.02 7.17 11.39
CA VAL A 47 -15.00 7.97 10.15
C VAL A 47 -15.23 7.02 8.97
N ILE A 48 -16.46 6.96 8.47
CA ILE A 48 -16.76 6.21 7.24
C ILE A 48 -16.29 7.02 6.04
N GLN A 49 -15.12 6.70 5.49
CA GLN A 49 -14.70 7.24 4.20
C GLN A 49 -15.30 6.37 3.08
N ARG A 50 -16.51 6.71 2.65
CA ARG A 50 -17.21 6.03 1.53
C ARG A 50 -16.60 6.37 0.16
N GLU A 51 -15.89 7.48 0.07
CA GLU A 51 -15.26 7.95 -1.15
C GLU A 51 -13.79 8.29 -0.88
N ARG A 52 -12.90 7.83 -1.78
CA ARG A 52 -11.52 8.30 -1.80
C ARG A 52 -11.58 9.80 -2.13
N PRO A 53 -11.05 10.71 -1.29
CA PRO A 53 -11.07 12.13 -1.63
C PRO A 53 -10.42 12.33 -3.01
N LYS A 54 -11.15 12.98 -3.92
CA LYS A 54 -10.61 13.36 -5.22
C LYS A 54 -9.38 14.26 -4.99
N PRO A 55 -8.32 14.19 -5.81
CA PRO A 55 -7.05 14.84 -5.52
C PRO A 55 -7.06 16.38 -5.52
N ASP A 56 -8.23 17.03 -5.54
CA ASP A 56 -8.38 18.38 -6.06
C ASP A 56 -9.09 19.31 -5.06
N GLU A 57 -8.86 19.22 -3.75
CA GLU A 57 -9.34 20.29 -2.85
C GLU A 57 -8.62 20.37 -1.50
N LYS A 58 -7.33 20.70 -1.54
CA LYS A 58 -6.68 21.47 -0.48
C LYS A 58 -5.34 21.95 -1.00
N ASN A 59 -5.09 23.25 -0.86
CA ASN A 59 -3.80 23.91 -1.05
C ASN A 59 -2.77 23.45 0.02
N THR A 60 -2.84 22.19 0.44
CA THR A 60 -1.85 21.58 1.32
C THR A 60 -0.59 21.34 0.51
N PRO A 61 0.55 21.91 0.92
CA PRO A 61 1.81 21.64 0.25
C PRO A 61 2.03 20.13 0.20
N ARG A 62 2.41 19.63 -0.98
CA ARG A 62 2.76 18.22 -1.12
C ARG A 62 3.92 17.96 -0.16
N PRO A 63 3.89 16.84 0.58
CA PRO A 63 5.03 16.50 1.42
C PRO A 63 6.30 16.38 0.59
N GLU A 64 7.44 16.76 1.15
CA GLU A 64 8.76 16.74 0.49
C GLU A 64 9.08 15.39 -0.18
N TRP A 65 8.66 14.29 0.45
CA TRP A 65 8.86 12.93 -0.08
C TRP A 65 8.21 12.69 -1.44
N TYR A 66 7.24 13.52 -1.85
CA TYR A 66 6.65 13.46 -3.18
C TYR A 66 7.64 13.87 -4.27
N GLU A 67 8.53 14.82 -3.96
CA GLU A 67 9.57 15.34 -4.86
C GLU A 67 10.87 14.53 -4.77
N THR A 68 11.28 14.16 -3.55
CA THR A 68 12.51 13.36 -3.35
C THR A 68 12.30 11.90 -3.75
N GLY A 69 11.08 11.39 -3.65
CA GLY A 69 10.79 9.97 -3.81
C GLY A 69 11.30 9.12 -2.63
N ILE A 70 11.67 9.75 -1.51
CA ILE A 70 12.14 9.07 -0.30
C ILE A 70 11.20 9.45 0.85
N LYS A 71 10.50 8.46 1.39
CA LYS A 71 9.59 8.61 2.53
C LYS A 71 10.21 7.95 3.76
N PHE A 72 10.43 8.71 4.82
CA PHE A 72 10.92 8.16 6.09
C PHE A 72 9.75 7.57 6.91
N LYS A 73 9.89 6.32 7.35
CA LYS A 73 8.97 5.68 8.31
C LYS A 73 9.80 5.28 9.54
N ASN A 74 9.49 5.84 10.71
CA ASN A 74 10.26 5.63 11.94
C ASN A 74 11.77 5.88 11.76
N GLY A 75 12.13 6.91 10.98
CA GLY A 75 13.54 7.23 10.66
C GLY A 75 14.18 6.35 9.57
N ILE A 76 13.49 5.32 9.06
CA ILE A 76 14.01 4.42 8.03
C ILE A 76 13.58 4.91 6.64
N PRO A 77 14.51 5.14 5.70
CA PRO A 77 14.18 5.59 4.35
C PRO A 77 13.47 4.49 3.56
N HIS A 78 12.36 4.86 2.92
CA HIS A 78 11.65 4.04 1.95
C HIS A 78 11.60 4.74 0.61
N TYR A 79 11.80 3.99 -0.46
CA TYR A 79 12.05 4.52 -1.78
C TYR A 79 10.85 4.30 -2.70
N ARG A 80 10.54 5.33 -3.48
CA ARG A 80 9.42 5.31 -4.41
C ARG A 80 9.61 4.22 -5.45
N THR A 81 8.58 3.38 -5.57
CA THR A 81 8.54 2.19 -6.40
C THR A 81 7.29 2.20 -7.24
N ARG A 82 7.43 2.11 -8.56
CA ARG A 82 6.30 1.94 -9.48
C ARG A 82 6.03 0.46 -9.68
N TYR A 83 4.80 0.01 -9.48
CA TYR A 83 4.43 -1.35 -9.86
C TYR A 83 3.43 -1.36 -11.01
N TRP A 84 3.51 -2.42 -11.82
CA TRP A 84 2.54 -2.81 -12.82
C TRP A 84 2.12 -4.24 -12.52
N CYS A 85 0.88 -4.42 -12.07
CA CYS A 85 0.40 -5.71 -11.64
C CYS A 85 0.35 -6.69 -12.84
N PRO A 86 1.09 -7.81 -12.80
CA PRO A 86 1.13 -8.78 -13.90
C PRO A 86 -0.10 -9.70 -13.94
N ASN A 87 -0.95 -9.65 -12.91
CA ASN A 87 -2.20 -10.42 -12.89
C ASN A 87 -3.17 -9.88 -13.96
N PRO A 88 -3.54 -10.69 -14.97
CA PRO A 88 -4.36 -10.26 -16.11
C PRO A 88 -5.78 -9.85 -15.71
N ASN A 89 -6.27 -10.30 -14.56
CA ASN A 89 -7.58 -9.94 -14.03
C ASN A 89 -7.57 -8.62 -13.24
N CYS A 90 -6.38 -8.05 -12.98
CA CYS A 90 -6.23 -6.83 -12.20
C CYS A 90 -5.70 -5.68 -13.05
N ASN A 91 -4.53 -5.84 -13.69
CA ASN A 91 -3.87 -4.80 -14.51
C ASN A 91 -3.66 -3.43 -13.83
N HIS A 92 -3.83 -3.33 -12.50
CA HIS A 92 -3.65 -2.09 -11.76
C HIS A 92 -2.16 -1.68 -11.72
N SER A 93 -1.89 -0.38 -11.69
CA SER A 93 -0.53 0.15 -11.52
C SER A 93 -0.54 1.30 -10.53
N GLY A 94 0.49 1.38 -9.70
CA GLY A 94 0.53 2.33 -8.60
C GLY A 94 1.94 2.62 -8.12
N ASN A 95 2.05 3.64 -7.26
CA ASN A 95 3.31 3.94 -6.57
C ASN A 95 3.19 3.50 -5.11
N GLN A 96 4.28 2.96 -4.58
CA GLN A 96 4.45 2.64 -3.16
C GLN A 96 5.87 2.98 -2.71
N TYR A 97 6.15 2.85 -1.41
CA TYR A 97 7.43 3.16 -0.80
C TYR A 97 7.92 1.95 0.00
N ILE A 98 9.00 1.33 -0.48
CA ILE A 98 9.58 0.09 0.04
C ILE A 98 10.98 0.34 0.63
N GLY A 99 11.46 -0.53 1.50
CA GLY A 99 12.82 -0.49 2.02
C GLY A 99 13.86 -0.83 0.95
N LEU A 100 15.11 -0.40 1.16
CA LEU A 100 16.23 -0.62 0.24
C LEU A 100 16.45 -2.12 -0.10
N HIS A 101 16.19 -3.00 0.88
CA HIS A 101 16.47 -4.43 0.77
C HIS A 101 15.24 -5.27 0.42
N ASP A 102 14.06 -4.67 0.29
CA ASP A 102 12.84 -5.38 -0.07
C ASP A 102 12.99 -5.96 -1.48
N LYS A 103 12.83 -7.28 -1.59
CA LYS A 103 12.93 -8.01 -2.86
C LYS A 103 11.57 -8.21 -3.53
N THR A 104 10.51 -7.96 -2.79
CA THR A 104 9.14 -8.15 -3.25
C THR A 104 8.27 -7.01 -2.80
N THR A 105 7.20 -6.76 -3.56
CA THR A 105 6.18 -5.79 -3.21
C THR A 105 4.83 -6.27 -3.72
N GLU A 106 3.74 -5.78 -3.13
CA GLU A 106 2.38 -6.24 -3.48
C GLU A 106 1.58 -5.22 -4.28
N CYS A 107 0.64 -5.71 -5.10
CA CYS A 107 -0.37 -4.87 -5.71
C CYS A 107 -1.40 -4.45 -4.66
N HIS A 108 -1.74 -3.16 -4.57
CA HIS A 108 -2.71 -2.69 -3.59
C HIS A 108 -4.15 -3.19 -3.84
N GLU A 109 -4.45 -3.65 -5.05
CA GLU A 109 -5.80 -4.04 -5.45
C GLU A 109 -6.06 -5.54 -5.25
N CYS A 110 -5.15 -6.39 -5.75
CA CYS A 110 -5.32 -7.84 -5.72
C CYS A 110 -4.23 -8.59 -4.95
N TYR A 111 -3.32 -7.86 -4.30
CA TYR A 111 -2.25 -8.42 -3.47
C TYR A 111 -1.29 -9.38 -4.20
N THR A 112 -1.27 -9.34 -5.53
CA THR A 112 -0.29 -10.09 -6.32
C THR A 112 1.11 -9.64 -5.92
N VAL A 113 1.95 -10.60 -5.49
CA VAL A 113 3.32 -10.35 -5.08
C VAL A 113 4.23 -10.29 -6.30
N MET A 114 5.02 -9.24 -6.39
CA MET A 114 5.86 -8.92 -7.53
C MET A 114 7.32 -8.76 -7.11
N GLU A 115 8.22 -9.15 -8.00
CA GLU A 115 9.65 -8.96 -7.82
C GLU A 115 10.03 -7.47 -7.97
N VAL A 116 10.81 -6.97 -7.01
CA VAL A 116 11.35 -5.61 -7.01
C VAL A 116 12.68 -5.60 -7.75
N ASN A 117 12.77 -4.73 -8.76
CA ASN A 117 13.97 -4.50 -9.55
C ASN A 117 14.34 -3.01 -9.53
N PRO A 118 15.64 -2.66 -9.64
CA PRO A 118 16.05 -1.27 -9.85
C PRO A 118 15.35 -0.62 -11.05
N ALA A 119 14.88 0.62 -10.89
CA ALA A 119 14.25 1.36 -11.97
C ALA A 119 15.25 1.74 -13.07
N THR A 120 16.52 1.94 -12.70
CA THR A 120 17.64 2.19 -13.61
C THR A 120 18.74 1.14 -13.41
N ARG A 121 19.70 1.07 -14.33
CA ARG A 121 20.86 0.17 -14.20
C ARG A 121 21.95 0.72 -13.26
N GLU A 122 21.87 2.00 -12.92
CA GLU A 122 22.88 2.69 -12.12
C GLU A 122 22.49 2.62 -10.64
N VAL A 123 23.46 2.28 -9.80
CA VAL A 123 23.36 2.31 -8.33
C VAL A 123 24.45 3.21 -7.80
N ASP A 124 24.19 3.92 -6.71
CA ASP A 124 25.20 4.70 -6.01
C ASP A 124 26.10 3.81 -5.12
N GLU A 125 27.06 4.43 -4.45
CA GLU A 125 28.01 3.77 -3.55
C GLU A 125 27.36 3.05 -2.36
N ASN A 126 26.13 3.45 -1.99
CA ASN A 126 25.34 2.84 -0.92
C ASN A 126 24.40 1.73 -1.44
N GLY A 127 24.48 1.40 -2.73
CA GLY A 127 23.61 0.43 -3.38
C GLY A 127 22.19 0.93 -3.65
N ILE A 128 21.94 2.24 -3.54
CA ILE A 128 20.64 2.84 -3.85
C ILE A 128 20.56 3.08 -5.36
N PRO A 129 19.53 2.56 -6.06
CA PRO A 129 19.36 2.84 -7.48
C PRO A 129 19.19 4.32 -7.78
N LYS A 130 19.72 4.80 -8.90
CA LYS A 130 19.38 6.13 -9.39
C LYS A 130 17.92 6.19 -9.81
N ARG A 131 17.29 7.34 -9.56
CA ARG A 131 15.90 7.60 -9.96
C ARG A 131 15.75 7.62 -11.48
N ASP A 132 14.65 7.05 -11.96
CA ASP A 132 14.21 7.21 -13.35
C ASP A 132 13.65 8.63 -13.59
N ARG A 133 13.26 8.92 -14.85
CA ARG A 133 12.65 10.20 -15.26
C ARG A 133 11.31 10.52 -14.55
N PHE A 134 10.72 9.55 -13.88
CA PHE A 134 9.46 9.68 -13.15
C PHE A 134 9.66 9.73 -11.62
N GLY A 135 10.91 9.73 -11.16
CA GLY A 135 11.29 9.80 -9.75
C GLY A 135 11.22 8.46 -9.01
N ASN A 136 11.14 7.32 -9.70
CA ASN A 136 11.12 6.00 -9.08
C ASN A 136 12.54 5.45 -8.93
N PHE A 137 12.83 4.88 -7.77
CA PHE A 137 14.07 4.14 -7.50
C PHE A 137 13.97 2.68 -7.93
N PHE A 138 12.78 2.10 -7.78
CA PHE A 138 12.50 0.71 -8.12
C PHE A 138 11.28 0.57 -9.01
N ARG A 139 11.17 -0.58 -9.67
CA ARG A 139 9.99 -1.04 -10.39
C ARG A 139 9.64 -2.49 -10.04
N ALA A 140 8.36 -2.84 -10.14
CA ALA A 140 7.89 -4.20 -9.96
C ALA A 140 6.84 -4.55 -11.03
N GLU A 141 7.18 -5.44 -11.96
CA GLU A 141 6.35 -5.76 -13.13
C GLU A 141 6.23 -7.28 -13.39
N LYS A 142 6.96 -8.09 -12.63
CA LYS A 142 6.99 -9.55 -12.76
C LYS A 142 6.49 -10.18 -11.48
N LEU A 143 5.85 -11.35 -11.60
CA LEU A 143 5.51 -12.16 -10.43
C LEU A 143 6.78 -12.50 -9.65
N ALA A 144 6.73 -12.38 -8.33
CA ALA A 144 7.80 -12.89 -7.49
C ALA A 144 7.86 -14.42 -7.70
N GLY A 145 9.03 -14.94 -8.01
CA GLY A 145 9.23 -16.39 -8.07
C GLY A 145 8.94 -16.98 -6.70
N VAL A 146 7.99 -17.91 -6.63
CA VAL A 146 7.76 -18.70 -5.41
C VAL A 146 8.99 -19.60 -5.25
N THR A 147 9.94 -19.17 -4.43
CA THR A 147 10.92 -20.10 -3.88
C THR A 147 10.23 -20.80 -2.74
N VAL A 148 9.65 -21.96 -3.04
CA VAL A 148 9.24 -22.92 -2.01
C VAL A 148 10.55 -23.48 -1.46
N SER A 149 11.03 -22.92 -0.36
CA SER A 149 12.06 -23.51 0.49
C SER A 149 11.48 -24.64 1.33
#